data_AF-A0A1S2LNE2-F1
#
_entry.id   AF-A0A1S2LNE2-F1
#
_cell.length_a   1.000
_cell.length_b   1.000
_cell.length_c   1.000
_cell.angle_alpha   90.00
_cell.angle_beta   90.00
_cell.angle_gamma   90.00
#
_symmetry.space_group_name_H-M   'P 1'
#
loop_
_entity.id
_entity.type
_entity.pdbx_description
1 polymer ?
#
loop_
_entity_poly.entity_id
_entity_poly.type
_entity_poly.pdbx_seq_one_letter_code
_entity_poly.pdbx_strand_id
1 'polypeptide(L)'
;MFKKINKKLFLIILGSVFAGIVIAVVTNTGVKATSSDGFCLSCHDAPEFTEYFEARPHAEVSCISCHGGGFIEDKVKGTTKAFSTITGQKDPNNYSVINATVPDETCLSCHNLDSTNRSDLTRNSHAVFEQNGLSCTDCHDGASVHGYLKDYTK
;
A
#
# COMPACT_ATOMS: atom_id res chain seq x y z
N MET A 1 -36.81 11.63 -32.53
CA MET A 1 -38.03 10.78 -32.47
C MET A 1 -37.80 9.67 -31.45
N PHE A 2 -38.09 9.90 -30.17
CA PHE A 2 -37.91 8.88 -29.13
C PHE A 2 -39.13 7.95 -29.12
N LYS A 3 -38.94 6.69 -29.52
CA LYS A 3 -39.95 5.63 -29.46
C LYS A 3 -40.43 5.49 -28.01
N LYS A 4 -41.75 5.46 -27.75
CA LYS A 4 -42.31 5.30 -26.40
C LYS A 4 -41.67 4.08 -25.72
N ILE A 5 -40.83 4.32 -24.72
CA ILE A 5 -40.21 3.26 -23.92
C ILE A 5 -41.33 2.52 -23.20
N ASN A 6 -41.39 1.19 -23.37
CA ASN A 6 -42.42 0.40 -22.70
C ASN A 6 -42.15 0.41 -21.17
N LYS A 7 -43.20 0.39 -20.34
CA LYS A 7 -43.04 0.47 -18.87
C LYS A 7 -42.11 -0.62 -18.30
N LYS A 8 -42.12 -1.83 -18.86
CA LYS A 8 -41.23 -2.93 -18.43
C LYS A 8 -39.77 -2.63 -18.75
N LEU A 9 -39.49 -2.10 -19.94
CA LEU A 9 -38.17 -1.69 -20.40
C LEU A 9 -37.64 -0.52 -19.58
N PHE A 10 -38.51 0.45 -19.26
CA PHE A 10 -38.15 1.54 -18.35
C PHE A 10 -37.77 1.03 -16.95
N LEU A 11 -38.55 0.10 -16.38
CA LEU A 11 -38.26 -0.50 -15.07
C LEU A 11 -36.98 -1.36 -15.08
N ILE A 12 -36.70 -2.09 -16.17
CA ILE A 12 -35.45 -2.86 -16.33
C ILE A 12 -34.25 -1.91 -16.38
N ILE A 13 -34.33 -0.83 -17.17
CA ILE A 13 -33.26 0.17 -17.24
C ILE A 13 -33.04 0.79 -15.87
N LEU A 14 -34.11 1.26 -15.20
CA LEU A 14 -34.02 1.86 -13.88
C LEU A 14 -33.42 0.90 -12.84
N GLY A 15 -33.87 -0.36 -12.83
CA GLY A 15 -33.35 -1.41 -11.93
C GLY A 15 -31.88 -1.71 -12.21
N SER A 16 -31.47 -1.80 -13.47
CA SER A 16 -30.08 -2.06 -13.85
C SER A 16 -29.15 -0.90 -13.48
N VAL A 17 -29.60 0.35 -13.65
CA VAL A 17 -28.85 1.54 -13.25
C VAL A 17 -28.71 1.60 -11.73
N PHE A 18 -29.81 1.35 -11.00
CA PHE A 18 -29.77 1.30 -9.54
C PHE A 18 -28.80 0.21 -9.05
N ALA A 19 -28.90 -1.01 -9.58
CA ALA A 19 -27.98 -2.10 -9.26
C ALA A 19 -26.52 -1.73 -9.59
N GLY A 20 -26.28 -1.11 -10.74
CA GLY A 20 -24.96 -0.64 -11.14
C GLY A 20 -24.39 0.40 -10.16
N ILE A 21 -25.20 1.36 -9.71
CA ILE A 21 -24.80 2.35 -8.70
C ILE A 21 -24.48 1.66 -7.38
N VAL A 22 -25.33 0.74 -6.91
CA VAL A 22 -25.10 0.00 -5.67
C VAL A 22 -23.79 -0.79 -5.74
N ILE A 23 -23.56 -1.51 -6.83
CA ILE A 23 -22.31 -2.26 -7.04
C ILE A 23 -21.12 -1.31 -7.02
N ALA A 24 -21.16 -0.21 -7.76
CA ALA A 24 -20.07 0.76 -7.80
C ALA A 24 -19.75 1.35 -6.42
N VAL A 25 -20.77 1.70 -5.63
CA VAL A 25 -20.60 2.23 -4.27
C VAL A 25 -20.00 1.19 -3.33
N VAL A 26 -20.51 -0.05 -3.36
CA VAL A 26 -20.01 -1.15 -2.53
C VAL A 26 -18.57 -1.49 -2.88
N THR A 27 -18.25 -1.63 -4.16
CA THR A 27 -16.88 -1.90 -4.61
C THR A 27 -15.93 -0.77 -4.21
N ASN A 28 -16.28 0.49 -4.48
CA ASN A 28 -15.43 1.63 -4.12
C ASN A 28 -15.19 1.73 -2.61
N THR A 29 -16.23 1.52 -1.81
CA THR A 29 -16.12 1.51 -0.34
C THR A 29 -15.23 0.36 0.13
N GLY A 30 -15.44 -0.85 -0.39
CA GLY A 30 -14.64 -2.02 -0.04
C GLY A 30 -13.16 -1.85 -0.42
N VAL A 31 -12.89 -1.25 -1.57
CA VAL A 31 -11.52 -0.94 -2.02
C VAL A 31 -10.84 0.04 -1.07
N LYS A 32 -11.51 1.14 -0.71
CA LYS A 32 -10.97 2.12 0.25
C LYS A 32 -10.72 1.51 1.62
N ALA A 33 -11.67 0.72 2.12
CA ALA A 33 -11.52 0.05 3.41
C ALA A 33 -10.30 -0.89 3.41
N THR A 34 -10.19 -1.76 2.39
CA THR A 34 -9.09 -2.74 2.25
C THR A 34 -7.76 -2.16 1.76
N SER A 35 -7.67 -0.84 1.60
CA SER A 35 -6.45 -0.09 1.24
C SER A 35 -6.11 0.96 2.30
N SER A 36 -6.81 0.97 3.43
CA SER A 36 -6.57 1.90 4.53
C SER A 36 -5.50 1.36 5.48
N ASP A 37 -4.79 2.27 6.15
CA ASP A 37 -3.80 1.93 7.16
C ASP A 37 -4.43 1.11 8.30
N GLY A 38 -5.66 1.46 8.71
CA GLY A 38 -6.40 0.71 9.73
C GLY A 38 -6.71 -0.75 9.32
N PHE A 39 -6.87 -1.04 8.03
CA PHE A 39 -7.00 -2.42 7.57
C PHE A 39 -5.66 -3.15 7.63
N CYS A 40 -4.57 -2.52 7.20
CA CYS A 40 -3.23 -3.11 7.33
C CYS A 40 -2.90 -3.43 8.79
N LEU A 41 -3.14 -2.47 9.68
CA LEU A 41 -2.93 -2.58 11.13
C LEU A 41 -3.91 -3.52 11.83
N SER A 42 -4.96 -4.01 11.16
CA SER A 42 -5.84 -5.04 11.74
C SER A 42 -5.18 -6.42 11.79
N CYS A 43 -4.07 -6.60 11.07
CA CYS A 43 -3.24 -7.81 11.07
C CYS A 43 -1.78 -7.48 11.42
N HIS A 44 -1.25 -6.33 10.98
CA HIS A 44 0.07 -5.82 11.37
C HIS A 44 -0.02 -5.00 12.66
N ASP A 45 -0.35 -5.68 13.74
CA ASP A 45 -0.73 -5.08 15.03
C ASP A 45 0.31 -5.30 16.14
N ALA A 46 1.55 -5.69 15.77
CA ALA A 46 2.63 -5.81 16.73
C ALA A 46 2.72 -4.54 17.60
N PRO A 47 2.67 -4.64 18.94
CA PRO A 47 2.66 -3.48 19.84
C PRO A 47 3.83 -2.51 19.58
N GLU A 48 4.97 -3.08 19.21
CA GLU A 48 6.18 -2.36 18.86
C GLU A 48 6.06 -1.61 17.53
N PHE A 49 5.27 -2.13 16.58
CA PHE A 49 5.13 -1.53 15.25
C PHE A 49 4.54 -0.12 15.36
N THR A 50 3.42 0.04 16.04
CA THR A 50 2.76 1.34 16.18
C THR A 50 3.68 2.36 16.86
N GLU A 51 4.28 2.01 18.00
CA GLU A 51 5.17 2.90 18.73
C GLU A 51 6.39 3.33 17.90
N TYR A 52 7.05 2.37 17.23
CA TYR A 52 8.26 2.66 16.48
C TYR A 52 7.99 3.31 15.13
N PHE A 53 6.88 2.99 14.48
CA PHE A 53 6.49 3.58 13.19
C PHE A 53 6.01 5.01 13.36
N GLU A 54 5.13 5.29 14.35
CA GLU A 54 4.60 6.64 14.59
C GLU A 54 5.71 7.68 14.86
N ALA A 55 6.87 7.23 15.36
CA ALA A 55 8.04 8.08 15.56
C ALA A 55 8.84 8.39 14.27
N ARG A 56 8.48 7.81 13.12
CA ARG A 56 9.21 7.96 11.85
C ARG A 56 8.57 8.98 10.92
N PRO A 57 9.37 9.68 10.08
CA PRO A 57 8.84 10.69 9.15
C PRO A 57 7.77 10.18 8.19
N HIS A 58 7.79 8.88 7.83
CA HIS A 58 6.83 8.30 6.90
C HIS A 58 5.52 7.84 7.57
N ALA A 59 5.36 8.01 8.88
CA ALA A 59 4.08 7.77 9.57
C ALA A 59 2.95 8.69 9.05
N GLU A 60 3.30 9.82 8.44
CA GLU A 60 2.35 10.79 7.89
C GLU A 60 1.79 10.40 6.51
N VAL A 61 2.31 9.33 5.88
CA VAL A 61 1.82 8.83 4.59
C VAL A 61 1.22 7.43 4.72
N SER A 62 0.20 7.14 3.89
CA SER A 62 -0.49 5.85 3.95
C SER A 62 0.40 4.67 3.58
N CYS A 63 0.17 3.49 4.15
CA CYS A 63 0.96 2.28 3.90
C CYS A 63 1.01 1.94 2.39
N ILE A 64 -0.11 2.12 1.69
CA ILE A 64 -0.24 1.79 0.27
C ILE A 64 0.49 2.80 -0.64
N SER A 65 0.87 3.98 -0.14
CA SER A 65 1.73 4.90 -0.88
C SER A 65 3.08 4.27 -1.19
N CYS A 66 3.56 3.37 -0.33
CA CYS A 66 4.82 2.65 -0.53
C CYS A 66 4.61 1.21 -1.00
N HIS A 67 3.64 0.51 -0.40
CA HIS A 67 3.41 -0.93 -0.63
C HIS A 67 2.39 -1.26 -1.72
N GLY A 68 1.81 -0.24 -2.38
CA GLY A 68 0.91 -0.40 -3.52
C GLY A 68 1.66 -0.57 -4.84
N GLY A 69 1.27 -1.56 -5.63
CA GLY A 69 1.69 -1.78 -7.01
C GLY A 69 0.62 -1.41 -8.04
N GLY A 70 -0.56 -0.97 -7.59
CA GLY A 70 -1.68 -0.58 -8.44
C GLY A 70 -2.90 -1.47 -8.26
N PHE A 71 -4.06 -0.97 -8.65
CA PHE A 71 -5.36 -1.52 -8.25
C PHE A 71 -5.51 -3.04 -8.43
N ILE A 72 -5.19 -3.56 -9.62
CA ILE A 72 -5.39 -4.99 -9.92
C ILE A 72 -4.38 -5.85 -9.16
N GLU A 73 -3.10 -5.46 -9.18
CA GLU A 73 -2.03 -6.19 -8.52
C GLU A 73 -2.26 -6.25 -7.01
N ASP A 74 -2.61 -5.12 -6.40
CA ASP A 74 -2.85 -5.00 -4.96
C ASP A 74 -4.01 -5.88 -4.51
N LYS A 75 -5.08 -5.95 -5.28
CA LYS A 75 -6.23 -6.80 -4.90
C LYS A 75 -5.94 -8.29 -5.11
N VAL A 76 -5.25 -8.68 -6.19
CA VAL A 76 -4.90 -10.10 -6.42
C VAL A 76 -3.88 -10.60 -5.38
N LYS A 77 -2.77 -9.88 -5.19
CA LYS A 77 -1.74 -10.24 -4.21
C LYS A 77 -2.27 -10.08 -2.79
N GLY A 78 -3.02 -9.02 -2.52
CA GLY A 78 -3.64 -8.74 -1.22
C GLY A 78 -4.62 -9.83 -0.78
N THR A 79 -5.48 -10.33 -1.68
CA THR A 79 -6.39 -11.45 -1.35
C THR A 79 -5.61 -12.71 -0.99
N THR A 80 -4.53 -13.01 -1.72
CA THR A 80 -3.67 -14.18 -1.40
C THR A 80 -3.02 -14.03 -0.03
N LYS A 81 -2.48 -12.84 0.28
CA LYS A 81 -1.88 -12.54 1.59
C LYS A 81 -2.91 -12.65 2.72
N ALA A 82 -4.07 -12.00 2.56
CA ALA A 82 -5.15 -12.03 3.54
C ALA A 82 -5.64 -13.46 3.79
N PHE A 83 -5.78 -14.28 2.75
CA PHE A 83 -6.15 -15.69 2.88
C PHE A 83 -5.10 -16.47 3.68
N SER A 84 -3.81 -16.35 3.34
CA SER A 84 -2.74 -17.02 4.08
C SER A 84 -2.65 -16.57 5.55
N THR A 85 -2.92 -15.31 5.84
CA THR A 85 -2.98 -14.79 7.22
C THR A 85 -4.17 -15.35 7.98
N ILE A 86 -5.39 -15.26 7.43
CA ILE A 86 -6.63 -15.70 8.10
C ILE A 86 -6.63 -17.22 8.33
N THR A 87 -6.02 -17.98 7.43
CA THR A 87 -5.89 -19.44 7.56
C THR A 87 -4.70 -19.88 8.42
N GLY A 88 -3.93 -18.94 8.98
CA GLY A 88 -2.78 -19.22 9.83
C GLY A 88 -1.56 -19.80 9.10
N GLN A 89 -1.52 -19.73 7.77
CA GLN A 89 -0.38 -20.18 6.97
C GLN A 89 0.82 -19.24 7.07
N LYS A 90 0.57 -17.95 7.35
CA LYS A 90 1.60 -16.92 7.51
C LYS A 90 1.24 -16.00 8.65
N ASP A 91 2.22 -15.74 9.52
CA ASP A 91 2.12 -14.73 10.56
C ASP A 91 2.45 -13.34 9.96
N PRO A 92 1.50 -12.40 9.91
CA PRO A 92 1.71 -11.04 9.40
C PRO A 92 2.72 -10.23 10.22
N ASN A 93 3.00 -10.61 11.47
CA ASN A 93 3.93 -9.90 12.36
C ASN A 93 5.34 -10.52 12.38
N ASN A 94 5.60 -11.54 11.56
CA ASN A 94 6.94 -12.09 11.39
C ASN A 94 7.71 -11.35 10.29
N TYR A 95 8.29 -10.20 10.65
CA TYR A 95 9.00 -9.32 9.72
C TYR A 95 10.30 -9.93 9.16
N SER A 96 10.89 -10.93 9.83
CA SER A 96 12.06 -11.65 9.28
C SER A 96 11.76 -12.48 8.03
N VAL A 97 10.51 -12.88 7.83
CA VAL A 97 10.07 -13.71 6.69
C VAL A 97 9.14 -12.97 5.72
N ILE A 98 8.58 -11.83 6.14
CA ILE A 98 7.75 -10.98 5.31
C ILE A 98 8.63 -9.90 4.67
N ASN A 99 9.12 -10.20 3.48
CA ASN A 99 9.83 -9.23 2.65
C ASN A 99 8.82 -8.55 1.72
N ALA A 100 8.61 -7.25 1.94
CA ALA A 100 7.90 -6.39 1.01
C ALA A 100 8.92 -5.53 0.27
N THR A 101 9.21 -5.89 -0.98
CA THR A 101 10.06 -5.07 -1.85
C THR A 101 9.30 -3.81 -2.26
N VAL A 102 9.91 -2.65 -2.03
CA VAL A 102 9.43 -1.35 -2.50
C VAL A 102 10.36 -0.89 -3.61
N PRO A 103 9.86 -0.70 -4.84
CA PRO A 103 10.67 -0.21 -5.95
C PRO A 103 11.17 1.22 -5.72
N ASP A 104 12.33 1.56 -6.27
CA ASP A 104 12.95 2.88 -6.12
C ASP A 104 12.09 4.00 -6.70
N GLU A 105 11.30 3.72 -7.75
CA GLU A 105 10.40 4.68 -8.37
C GLU A 105 9.34 5.19 -7.38
N THR A 106 8.95 4.35 -6.42
CA THR A 106 8.03 4.73 -5.35
C THR A 106 8.66 5.78 -4.44
N CYS A 107 9.93 5.63 -4.08
CA CYS A 107 10.68 6.63 -3.32
C CYS A 107 10.82 7.93 -4.12
N LEU A 108 11.20 7.81 -5.40
CA LEU A 108 11.44 8.95 -6.30
C LEU A 108 10.16 9.72 -6.67
N SER A 109 8.98 9.14 -6.45
CA SER A 109 7.71 9.85 -6.61
C SER A 109 7.57 11.06 -5.68
N CYS A 110 8.27 11.05 -4.54
CA CYS A 110 8.30 12.13 -3.55
C CYS A 110 9.73 12.68 -3.32
N HIS A 111 10.76 11.84 -3.43
CA HIS A 111 12.15 12.21 -3.16
C HIS A 111 12.90 12.58 -4.44
N ASN A 112 13.16 13.87 -4.63
CA ASN A 112 14.01 14.34 -5.71
C ASN A 112 15.50 14.31 -5.31
N LEU A 113 16.30 13.51 -6.02
CA LEU A 113 17.75 13.39 -5.81
C LEU A 113 18.51 14.69 -6.10
N ASP A 114 17.98 15.53 -6.98
CA ASP A 114 18.58 16.82 -7.36
C ASP A 114 18.27 17.95 -6.36
N SER A 115 17.57 17.65 -5.27
CA SER A 115 17.24 18.63 -4.24
C SER A 115 18.50 19.30 -3.66
N THR A 116 18.59 20.62 -3.80
CA THR A 116 19.70 21.43 -3.27
C THR A 116 19.57 21.71 -1.77
N ASN A 117 18.50 21.24 -1.13
CA ASN A 117 18.26 21.41 0.31
C ASN A 117 19.03 20.42 1.17
N ARG A 118 20.02 19.72 0.60
CA ARG A 118 20.89 18.75 1.26
C ARG A 118 22.35 19.05 0.94
N SER A 119 23.25 18.60 1.80
CA SER A 119 24.69 18.81 1.61
C SER A 119 25.20 18.13 0.34
N ASP A 120 26.28 18.65 -0.23
CA ASP A 120 26.91 18.06 -1.41
C ASP A 120 27.40 16.63 -1.15
N LEU A 121 27.80 16.32 0.09
CA LEU A 121 28.14 14.95 0.49
C LEU A 121 26.95 14.01 0.29
N THR A 122 25.75 14.37 0.76
CA THR A 122 24.54 13.55 0.59
C THR A 122 24.14 13.42 -0.89
N ARG A 123 24.28 14.49 -1.68
CA ARG A 123 23.96 14.48 -3.11
C ARG A 123 24.91 13.58 -3.90
N ASN A 124 26.21 13.68 -3.65
CA ASN A 124 27.22 12.89 -4.34
C ASN A 124 27.18 11.41 -3.95
N SER A 125 26.70 11.07 -2.75
CA SER A 125 26.53 9.66 -2.35
C SER A 125 25.54 8.92 -3.26
N HIS A 126 24.40 9.52 -3.63
CA HIS A 126 23.44 8.87 -4.55
C HIS A 126 24.01 8.57 -5.93
N ALA A 127 24.88 9.45 -6.46
CA ALA A 127 25.54 9.24 -7.75
C ALA A 127 26.49 8.02 -7.73
N VAL A 128 27.11 7.73 -6.58
CA VAL A 128 27.94 6.53 -6.39
C VAL A 128 27.06 5.27 -6.29
N PHE A 129 25.87 5.37 -5.68
CA PHE A 129 24.96 4.23 -5.52
C PHE A 129 24.34 3.76 -6.83
N GLU A 130 23.90 4.70 -7.70
CA GLU A 130 23.39 4.37 -9.04
C GLU A 130 24.42 3.58 -9.86
N GLN A 131 25.70 3.95 -9.78
CA GLN A 131 26.79 3.26 -10.48
C GLN A 131 27.06 1.84 -9.97
N ASN A 132 26.65 1.53 -8.74
CA ASN A 132 26.83 0.21 -8.11
C ASN A 132 25.55 -0.65 -8.13
N GLY A 133 24.46 -0.16 -8.73
CA GLY A 133 23.19 -0.89 -8.83
C GLY A 133 22.52 -1.13 -7.48
N LEU A 134 22.75 -0.25 -6.50
CA LEU A 134 22.11 -0.31 -5.19
C LEU A 134 20.75 0.38 -5.23
N SER A 135 19.80 -0.17 -4.49
CA SER A 135 18.44 0.35 -4.31
C SER A 135 18.37 1.33 -3.14
N CYS A 136 17.32 2.14 -3.08
CA CYS A 136 17.08 3.08 -1.98
C CYS A 136 17.10 2.39 -0.61
N THR A 137 16.47 1.22 -0.54
CA THR A 137 16.31 0.44 0.70
C THR A 137 17.57 -0.29 1.16
N ASP A 138 18.63 -0.34 0.33
CA ASP A 138 19.92 -0.92 0.73
C ASP A 138 20.65 -0.05 1.77
N CYS A 139 20.30 1.25 1.84
CA CYS A 139 20.81 2.19 2.84
C CYS A 139 19.68 2.83 3.67
N HIS A 140 18.53 3.16 3.05
CA HIS A 140 17.33 3.63 3.73
C HIS A 140 16.40 2.46 4.05
N ASP A 141 16.88 1.62 4.96
CA ASP A 141 16.30 0.32 5.27
C ASP A 141 14.90 0.36 5.91
N GLY A 142 14.32 -0.81 6.09
CA GLY A 142 13.04 -0.98 6.76
C GLY A 142 13.04 -0.41 8.19
N ALA A 143 14.16 -0.44 8.91
CA ALA A 143 14.25 0.15 10.24
C ALA A 143 14.19 1.69 10.21
N SER A 144 14.68 2.31 9.14
CA SER A 144 14.58 3.75 8.92
C SER A 144 13.15 4.20 8.60
N VAL A 145 12.34 3.33 7.99
CA VAL A 145 10.95 3.61 7.57
C VAL A 145 9.93 3.17 8.61
N HIS A 146 10.03 1.93 9.12
CA HIS A 146 9.10 1.32 10.07
C HIS A 146 9.59 1.35 11.52
N GLY A 147 10.84 1.75 11.76
CA GLY A 147 11.47 1.59 13.08
C GLY A 147 11.96 0.16 13.33
N TYR A 148 12.56 -0.08 14.49
CA TYR A 148 13.10 -1.40 14.84
C TYR A 148 11.97 -2.35 15.23
N LEU A 149 11.42 -3.03 14.24
CA LEU A 149 10.49 -4.13 14.46
C LEU A 149 11.30 -5.31 14.99
N LYS A 150 11.19 -5.59 16.30
CA LYS A 150 11.73 -6.85 16.83
C LYS A 150 10.97 -8.00 16.19
N ASP A 151 11.67 -9.09 15.89
CA ASP A 151 11.04 -10.32 15.43
C ASP A 151 10.02 -10.78 16.47
N TYR A 152 8.74 -10.56 16.19
CA TYR A 152 7.65 -10.99 17.04
C TYR A 152 7.22 -12.38 16.59
N THR A 153 8.02 -13.39 16.90
CA THR A 153 7.55 -14.77 16.88
C THR A 153 6.78 -15.00 18.19
N LYS A 154 5.44 -15.04 18.11
CA LYS A 154 4.65 -15.73 19.14
C LYS A 154 4.87 -17.24 19.04
#